data_AF-A0A7X2CBA0-F1
#
_entry.id   AF-A0A7X2CBA0-F1
#
_cell.length_a   1.000
_cell.length_b   1.000
_cell.length_c   1.000
_cell.angle_alpha   90.00
_cell.angle_beta   90.00
_cell.angle_gamma   90.00
#
_symmetry.space_group_name_H-M   'P 1'
#
loop_
_entity.id
_entity.type
_entity.pdbx_description
1 polymer ?
#
loop_
_entity_poly.entity_id
_entity_poly.type
_entity_poly.pdbx_seq_one_letter_code
_entity_poly.pdbx_strand_id
1 'polypeptide(L)'
;MTYNTTSLKALLLAAALALPGLAFADEPAMVKDGFLVDHVGLTLYTYDKDADGKSTCYDTCAKNWPPLPAKSDAKDMGDWKT
;
A
#
# COMPACT_ATOMS: atom_id res chain seq x y z
N MET A 1 -26.93 43.45 11.27
CA MET A 1 -25.51 43.07 11.46
C MET A 1 -25.21 41.84 10.60
N THR A 2 -24.55 42.06 9.46
CA THR A 2 -24.35 41.16 8.30
C THR A 2 -23.23 40.11 8.48
N TYR A 3 -22.78 39.87 9.71
CA TYR A 3 -21.56 39.09 10.00
C TYR A 3 -21.71 37.56 9.75
N ASN A 4 -22.93 37.02 9.71
CA ASN A 4 -23.16 35.58 9.60
C ASN A 4 -22.94 35.01 8.19
N THR A 5 -23.13 35.83 7.14
CA THR A 5 -23.02 35.34 5.74
C THR A 5 -21.58 35.32 5.24
N THR A 6 -20.70 36.17 5.79
CA THR A 6 -19.25 36.18 5.48
C THR A 6 -18.54 34.97 6.10
N SER A 7 -18.92 34.57 7.31
CA SER A 7 -18.32 33.42 8.01
C SER A 7 -18.60 32.08 7.32
N LEU A 8 -19.79 31.91 6.75
CA LEU A 8 -20.17 30.66 6.09
C LEU A 8 -19.41 30.41 4.79
N LYS A 9 -19.19 31.47 4.00
CA LYS A 9 -18.43 31.40 2.74
C LYS A 9 -16.95 31.16 2.97
N ALA A 10 -16.37 31.77 4.01
CA ALA A 10 -14.98 31.55 4.40
C ALA A 10 -14.73 30.11 4.84
N LEU A 11 -15.67 29.49 5.55
CA LEU A 11 -15.58 28.10 5.99
C LEU A 11 -15.60 27.12 4.80
N LEU A 12 -16.44 27.37 3.79
CA LEU A 12 -16.55 26.51 2.60
C LEU A 12 -15.29 26.54 1.73
N LEU A 13 -14.60 27.68 1.63
CA LEU A 13 -13.37 27.79 0.85
C LEU A 13 -12.19 27.02 1.47
N ALA A 14 -12.14 26.95 2.80
CA ALA A 14 -11.07 26.25 3.52
C ALA A 14 -11.17 24.72 3.39
N ALA A 15 -12.38 24.16 3.34
CA ALA A 15 -12.59 22.72 3.22
C ALA A 15 -12.12 22.15 1.86
N ALA A 16 -12.26 22.94 0.77
CA ALA A 16 -11.88 22.51 -0.57
C ALA A 16 -10.35 22.32 -0.75
N LEU A 17 -9.55 23.07 0.01
CA LEU A 17 -8.08 23.00 -0.04
C LEU A 17 -7.47 21.83 0.75
N ALA A 18 -8.26 21.15 1.60
CA ALA A 18 -7.79 20.05 2.45
C ALA A 18 -7.94 18.66 1.79
N LEU A 19 -8.61 18.56 0.64
CA LEU A 19 -8.91 17.30 -0.05
C LEU A 19 -7.78 16.66 -0.88
N PRO A 20 -6.72 17.34 -1.38
CA PRO A 20 -5.77 16.71 -2.31
C PRO A 20 -4.80 15.67 -1.72
N GLY A 21 -4.92 15.29 -0.44
CA GLY A 21 -3.92 14.46 0.25
C GLY A 21 -4.14 12.95 0.26
N LEU A 22 -5.29 12.45 -0.21
CA LEU A 22 -5.66 11.04 -0.07
C LEU A 22 -5.42 10.26 -1.37
N ALA A 23 -4.17 10.17 -1.80
CA ALA A 23 -3.75 9.18 -2.81
C ALA A 23 -3.20 7.96 -2.07
N PHE A 24 -4.07 7.00 -1.76
CA PHE A 24 -3.62 5.69 -1.29
C PHE A 24 -3.19 4.87 -2.51
N ALA A 25 -1.95 4.41 -2.53
CA ALA A 25 -1.53 3.40 -3.50
C ALA A 25 -2.19 2.06 -3.13
N ASP A 26 -2.63 1.30 -4.14
CA ASP A 26 -3.10 -0.07 -3.91
C ASP A 26 -1.97 -0.90 -3.28
N GLU A 27 -2.22 -1.41 -2.07
CA GLU A 27 -1.29 -2.30 -1.40
C GLU A 27 -1.13 -3.60 -2.23
N PRO A 28 0.10 -4.16 -2.29
CA PRO A 28 0.36 -5.34 -3.09
C PRO A 28 -0.33 -6.60 -2.52
N ALA A 29 -0.76 -6.56 -1.25
CA ALA A 29 -1.42 -7.64 -0.53
C ALA A 29 -2.50 -7.10 0.42
N MET A 30 -3.40 -7.97 0.89
CA MET A 30 -4.43 -7.67 1.88
C MET A 30 -4.38 -8.67 3.04
N VAL A 31 -4.93 -8.30 4.20
CA VAL A 31 -5.09 -9.24 5.32
C VAL A 31 -6.42 -9.98 5.20
N LYS A 32 -6.37 -11.32 5.18
CA LYS A 32 -7.53 -12.21 5.21
C LYS A 32 -7.31 -13.30 6.24
N ASP A 33 -8.24 -13.43 7.19
CA ASP A 33 -8.20 -14.44 8.26
C ASP A 33 -6.87 -14.43 9.05
N GLY A 34 -6.24 -13.25 9.18
CA GLY A 34 -4.97 -13.06 9.87
C GLY A 34 -3.72 -13.33 9.02
N PHE A 35 -3.88 -13.69 7.75
CA PHE A 35 -2.77 -13.92 6.81
C PHE A 35 -2.71 -12.83 5.75
N LEU A 36 -1.51 -12.54 5.27
CA LEU A 36 -1.34 -11.76 4.05
C LEU A 36 -1.71 -12.62 2.84
N VAL A 37 -2.61 -12.12 2.01
CA VAL A 37 -3.05 -12.77 0.77
C VAL A 37 -2.97 -11.78 -0.39
N ASP A 38 -2.65 -12.27 -1.58
CA ASP A 38 -2.72 -11.45 -2.78
C ASP A 38 -4.17 -11.24 -3.25
N HIS A 39 -4.33 -10.43 -4.30
CA HIS A 39 -5.64 -10.09 -4.87
C HIS A 39 -6.33 -11.27 -5.58
N VAL A 40 -5.66 -12.40 -5.79
CA VAL A 40 -6.25 -13.65 -6.32
C VAL A 40 -6.48 -14.71 -5.24
N GLY A 41 -6.18 -14.39 -3.97
CA GLY A 41 -6.47 -15.23 -2.80
C GLY A 41 -5.36 -16.20 -2.41
N LEU A 42 -4.13 -16.04 -2.91
CA LEU A 42 -2.97 -16.83 -2.51
C LEU A 42 -2.33 -16.24 -1.26
N THR A 43 -2.09 -17.07 -0.26
CA THR A 43 -1.36 -16.69 0.96
C THR A 43 0.11 -16.44 0.65
N LEU A 44 0.64 -15.35 1.21
CA LEU A 44 2.03 -14.95 1.06
C LEU A 44 2.91 -15.59 2.13
N TYR A 45 4.10 -16.00 1.72
CA TYR A 45 5.12 -16.60 2.57
C TYR A 45 6.47 -15.92 2.30
N THR A 46 7.30 -15.80 3.33
CA THR A 46 8.73 -15.46 3.18
C THR A 46 9.52 -16.72 2.92
N TYR A 47 10.51 -16.68 2.04
CA TYR A 47 11.37 -17.83 1.84
C TYR A 47 12.48 -17.85 2.91
N ASP A 48 12.69 -19.00 3.55
CA ASP A 48 13.59 -19.13 4.72
C ASP A 48 15.04 -18.71 4.45
N LYS A 49 15.48 -18.71 3.18
CA LYS A 49 16.84 -18.32 2.79
C LYS A 49 16.93 -16.88 2.31
N ASP A 50 15.85 -16.11 2.38
CA ASP A 50 15.88 -14.68 2.09
C ASP A 50 16.64 -13.96 3.21
N ALA A 51 17.44 -12.97 2.83
CA ALA A 51 18.30 -12.24 3.76
C ALA A 51 18.30 -10.75 3.42
N ASP A 52 18.32 -9.90 4.44
CA ASP A 52 18.41 -8.44 4.30
C ASP A 52 17.36 -7.83 3.36
N GLY A 53 16.14 -8.38 3.36
CA GLY A 53 15.04 -7.95 2.48
C GLY A 53 15.19 -8.40 1.02
N LYS A 54 16.22 -9.18 0.69
CA LYS A 54 16.49 -9.66 -0.65
C LYS A 54 16.12 -11.13 -0.77
N SER A 55 15.26 -11.41 -1.74
CA SER A 55 14.91 -12.80 -2.03
C SER A 55 16.09 -13.53 -2.66
N THR A 56 16.34 -14.78 -2.25
CA THR A 56 17.28 -15.69 -2.92
C THR A 56 16.57 -16.76 -3.74
N CYS A 57 15.23 -16.70 -3.80
CA CYS A 57 14.40 -17.66 -4.52
C CYS A 57 14.26 -17.29 -6.01
N TYR A 58 15.07 -17.91 -6.86
CA TYR A 58 15.04 -17.72 -8.31
C TYR A 58 14.87 -19.05 -9.08
N ASP A 59 14.68 -18.96 -10.40
CA ASP A 59 14.53 -20.10 -11.32
C ASP A 59 13.46 -21.12 -10.86
N THR A 60 13.86 -22.36 -10.60
CA THR A 60 12.97 -23.44 -10.15
C THR A 60 12.29 -23.11 -8.83
N CYS A 61 12.96 -22.36 -7.95
CA CYS A 61 12.35 -21.92 -6.69
C CYS A 61 11.14 -21.02 -6.96
N ALA A 62 11.30 -20.00 -7.81
CA ALA A 62 10.24 -19.05 -8.16
C ALA A 62 9.10 -19.68 -8.98
N LYS A 63 9.31 -20.84 -9.60
CA LYS A 63 8.23 -21.62 -10.25
C LYS A 63 7.35 -22.34 -9.23
N ASN A 64 7.95 -22.85 -8.16
CA ASN A 64 7.24 -23.56 -7.10
C ASN A 64 6.62 -22.60 -6.09
N TRP A 65 7.28 -21.46 -5.86
CA TRP A 65 6.87 -20.40 -4.93
C TRP A 65 6.91 -19.07 -5.67
N PRO A 66 5.86 -18.74 -6.46
CA PRO A 66 5.82 -17.49 -7.22
C PRO A 66 5.94 -16.27 -6.31
N PRO A 67 6.85 -15.31 -6.62
CA PRO A 67 6.99 -14.09 -5.84
C PRO A 67 5.79 -13.17 -6.07
N LEU A 68 5.46 -12.39 -5.04
CA LEU A 68 4.57 -11.25 -5.20
C LEU A 68 5.34 -10.11 -5.91
N PRO A 69 4.95 -9.68 -7.11
CA PRO A 69 5.70 -8.66 -7.85
C PRO A 69 5.49 -7.28 -7.24
N ALA A 70 6.59 -6.57 -6.95
CA ALA A 70 6.57 -5.15 -6.64
C ALA A 70 6.49 -4.31 -7.94
N LYS A 71 5.74 -3.21 -7.91
CA LYS A 71 5.74 -2.23 -9.01
C LYS A 71 7.11 -1.54 -9.10
N SER A 72 7.47 -1.03 -10.28
CA SER A 72 8.76 -0.37 -10.50
C SER A 72 8.93 0.93 -9.69
N ASP A 73 7.83 1.52 -9.24
CA ASP A 73 7.80 2.72 -8.39
C ASP A 73 7.46 2.39 -6.93
N ALA A 74 7.44 1.10 -6.56
CA ALA A 74 7.24 0.67 -5.18
C ALA A 74 8.33 1.28 -4.29
N LYS A 75 7.91 1.74 -3.12
CA LYS A 75 8.79 2.28 -2.09
C LYS A 75 8.71 1.38 -0.87
N ASP A 76 9.79 1.37 -0.11
CA ASP A 76 9.80 0.71 1.19
C ASP A 76 8.70 1.29 2.08
N MET A 77 7.85 0.43 2.62
CA MET A 77 6.73 0.78 3.49
C MET A 77 6.58 -0.26 4.59
N GLY A 78 6.84 0.14 5.83
CA GLY A 78 6.77 -0.77 6.99
C GLY A 78 7.71 -1.96 6.83
N ASP A 79 7.15 -3.17 6.88
CA ASP A 79 7.88 -4.44 6.70
C ASP A 79 8.13 -4.79 5.23
N TRP A 80 7.53 -4.06 4.29
CA TRP A 80 7.75 -4.21 2.85
C TRP A 80 8.97 -3.40 2.43
N LYS A 81 10.09 -4.06 2.19
CA LYS A 81 11.34 -3.44 1.72
C LYS A 81 11.78 -4.06 0.40
N THR A 82 12.41 -3.26 -0.44
CA THR A 82 12.97 -3.65 -1.75
C THR A 82 14.42 -4.11 -1.68
#